data_AF-A0A1X1YAW9-F1
#
_entry.id   AF-A0A1X1YAW9-F1
#
_cell.length_a   1.000
_cell.length_b   1.000
_cell.length_c   1.000
_cell.angle_alpha   90.00
_cell.angle_beta   90.00
_cell.angle_gamma   90.00
#
_symmetry.space_group_name_H-M   'P 1'
#
loop_
_entity.id
_entity.type
_entity.pdbx_description
1 polymer ?
#
loop_
_entity_poly.entity_id
_entity_poly.type
_entity_poly.pdbx_seq_one_letter_code
_entity_poly.pdbx_strand_id
1 'polypeptide(L)'
;MQIFRTATCADSGHPEFTLVFKDEPPTPNTVGWILDHFQNAVAGGTRFVAGQSVGIGWRGLRVIERGDGTLGLEERVAEDVWQDHVDQALGDLWWQLEAAAKLGLPEEPDSVAEDQIAAVQSCVFDASTLILNRLGPDSPQHGGWAISCGDEHDHSDWSFMELFRLAVALPFVTQFLALPPETGLIIERRRVDPAGGVVADVAYKDTMLTPDDGMHFGPQPASAAAPKAHFAIGRFGEGLYRTMTGDQHGHPDIVACITTPPIPGMQDSLVQWILDDLQDSIAAGTRFEAGQTIRVGWRTLRVVERADGMLGLQERVDVDSWEEHVELTLRDLWYQKEVAASLGLTKRLSFPAEDQYAAVAECVNETIPALLLSRAEIDDPASCGWRVCCRRGHDHGKWLSQTVWDLSDSMPFVTQFLALPITTSVVIEAPHTTSTGHIGVRVLLDGRHLLPEPGSYLSALNGSG
;
A
#
# COMPACT_ATOMS: atom_id res chain seq x y z
N MET A 1 -0.82 10.56 -16.81
CA MET A 1 -1.17 9.72 -17.97
C MET A 1 -0.11 8.66 -18.18
N GLN A 2 -0.47 7.41 -17.90
CA GLN A 2 0.34 6.22 -18.07
C GLN A 2 -0.39 5.26 -19.03
N ILE A 3 0.38 4.48 -19.79
CA ILE A 3 -0.16 3.58 -20.81
C ILE A 3 0.47 2.21 -20.60
N PHE A 4 -0.38 1.20 -20.48
CA PHE A 4 0.05 -0.19 -20.31
C PHE A 4 -0.59 -1.06 -21.37
N ARG A 5 0.08 -2.15 -21.72
CA ARG A 5 -0.38 -3.06 -22.78
C ARG A 5 -0.25 -4.50 -22.34
N THR A 6 -1.23 -5.32 -22.69
CA THR A 6 -1.11 -6.77 -22.61
C THR A 6 -0.05 -7.27 -23.61
N ALA A 7 0.58 -8.41 -23.32
CA ALA A 7 1.71 -8.92 -24.10
C ALA A 7 1.47 -10.29 -24.75
N THR A 8 0.38 -10.98 -24.39
CA THR A 8 0.18 -12.40 -24.75
C THR A 8 -1.17 -12.68 -25.39
N CYS A 9 -2.04 -11.68 -25.62
CA CYS A 9 -3.32 -11.93 -26.28
C CYS A 9 -3.12 -12.36 -27.75
N ALA A 10 -2.08 -11.85 -28.41
CA ALA A 10 -1.72 -12.16 -29.79
C ALA A 10 -1.37 -13.64 -29.99
N ASP A 11 -0.83 -14.32 -28.96
CA ASP A 11 -0.53 -15.75 -29.01
C ASP A 11 -1.79 -16.60 -29.20
N SER A 12 -2.92 -16.09 -28.73
CA SER A 12 -4.24 -16.69 -28.93
C SER A 12 -4.95 -16.14 -30.18
N GLY A 13 -4.27 -15.37 -31.04
CA GLY A 13 -4.86 -14.75 -32.23
C GLY A 13 -5.87 -13.65 -31.90
N HIS A 14 -5.70 -12.96 -30.76
CA HIS A 14 -6.55 -11.86 -30.32
C HIS A 14 -5.76 -10.53 -30.34
N PRO A 15 -6.38 -9.37 -30.64
CA PRO A 15 -5.73 -8.08 -30.43
C PRO A 15 -5.30 -7.87 -28.97
N GLU A 16 -4.15 -7.23 -28.75
CA GLU A 16 -3.75 -6.79 -27.41
C GLU A 16 -4.68 -5.68 -26.90
N PHE A 17 -4.76 -5.51 -25.58
CA PHE A 17 -5.37 -4.35 -24.95
C PHE A 17 -4.32 -3.29 -24.62
N THR A 18 -4.58 -2.04 -25.00
CA THR A 18 -3.85 -0.84 -24.54
C THR A 18 -4.74 -0.08 -23.57
N LEU A 19 -4.37 -0.10 -22.28
CA LEU A 19 -5.08 0.55 -21.19
C LEU A 19 -4.44 1.89 -20.86
N VAL A 20 -5.27 2.91 -20.68
CA VAL A 20 -4.85 4.27 -20.34
C VAL A 20 -5.26 4.55 -18.90
N PHE A 21 -4.33 5.09 -18.12
CA PHE A 21 -4.55 5.62 -16.79
C PHE A 21 -4.26 7.11 -16.85
N LYS A 22 -5.27 7.95 -16.58
CA LYS A 22 -5.10 9.40 -16.57
C LYS A 22 -4.29 9.82 -15.34
N ASP A 23 -4.65 9.25 -14.19
CA ASP A 23 -4.09 9.52 -12.88
C ASP A 23 -3.19 8.34 -12.43
N GLU A 24 -2.59 8.45 -11.25
CA GLU A 24 -1.77 7.35 -10.71
C GLU A 24 -2.69 6.23 -10.21
N PRO A 25 -2.44 4.95 -10.57
CA PRO A 25 -3.23 3.83 -10.08
C PRO A 25 -3.19 3.74 -8.54
N PRO A 26 -4.28 3.27 -7.88
CA PRO A 26 -4.32 3.16 -6.42
C PRO A 26 -3.16 2.35 -5.83
N THR A 27 -2.73 1.30 -6.53
CA THR A 27 -1.49 0.58 -6.24
C THR A 27 -0.77 0.13 -7.52
N PRO A 28 0.54 -0.14 -7.48
CA PRO A 28 1.27 -0.73 -8.60
C PRO A 28 0.70 -2.09 -9.05
N ASN A 29 0.13 -2.86 -8.12
CA ASN A 29 -0.43 -4.19 -8.42
C ASN A 29 -1.73 -4.12 -9.22
N THR A 30 -2.48 -3.01 -9.11
CA THR A 30 -3.75 -2.81 -9.83
C THR A 30 -3.58 -2.90 -11.35
N VAL A 31 -2.46 -2.39 -11.88
CA VAL A 31 -2.14 -2.45 -13.31
C VAL A 31 -1.88 -3.89 -13.74
N GLY A 32 -1.08 -4.64 -12.99
CA GLY A 32 -0.79 -6.04 -13.28
C GLY A 32 -2.07 -6.88 -13.28
N TRP A 33 -2.91 -6.71 -12.26
CA TRP A 33 -4.17 -7.44 -12.12
C TRP A 33 -5.10 -7.27 -13.33
N ILE A 34 -5.32 -6.04 -13.81
CA ILE A 34 -6.24 -5.81 -14.93
C ILE A 34 -5.68 -6.35 -16.26
N LEU A 35 -4.36 -6.25 -16.47
CA LEU A 35 -3.72 -6.84 -17.65
C LEU A 35 -3.83 -8.37 -17.62
N ASP A 36 -3.55 -8.98 -16.48
CA ASP A 36 -3.67 -10.42 -16.27
C ASP A 36 -5.10 -10.90 -16.42
N HIS A 37 -6.08 -10.13 -15.95
CA HIS A 37 -7.50 -10.43 -16.14
C HIS A 37 -7.85 -10.64 -17.63
N PHE A 38 -7.48 -9.69 -18.50
CA PHE A 38 -7.76 -9.81 -19.93
C PHE A 38 -6.90 -10.87 -20.61
N GLN A 39 -5.61 -10.97 -20.28
CA GLN A 39 -4.73 -12.01 -20.83
C GLN A 39 -5.23 -13.41 -20.51
N ASN A 40 -5.60 -13.67 -19.26
CA ASN A 40 -6.12 -14.96 -18.82
C ASN A 40 -7.47 -15.27 -19.45
N ALA A 41 -8.36 -14.28 -19.58
CA ALA A 41 -9.64 -14.47 -20.27
C ALA A 41 -9.44 -14.85 -21.75
N VAL A 42 -8.54 -14.14 -22.45
CA VAL A 42 -8.20 -14.43 -23.85
C VAL A 42 -7.55 -15.80 -24.00
N ALA A 43 -6.58 -16.13 -23.15
CA ALA A 43 -5.93 -17.45 -23.12
C ALA A 43 -6.93 -18.58 -22.82
N GLY A 44 -7.94 -18.30 -21.99
CA GLY A 44 -9.08 -19.18 -21.71
C GLY A 44 -10.09 -19.31 -22.86
N GLY A 45 -9.89 -18.58 -23.96
CA GLY A 45 -10.71 -18.65 -25.18
C GLY A 45 -11.76 -17.55 -25.32
N THR A 46 -11.87 -16.61 -24.38
CA THR A 46 -12.78 -15.46 -24.51
C THR A 46 -12.30 -14.56 -25.64
N ARG A 47 -13.24 -14.08 -26.46
CA ARG A 47 -12.98 -13.12 -27.54
C ARG A 47 -13.67 -11.81 -27.20
N PHE A 48 -12.90 -10.74 -27.24
CA PHE A 48 -13.36 -9.39 -27.01
C PHE A 48 -13.46 -8.64 -28.36
N VAL A 49 -14.55 -7.92 -28.57
CA VAL A 49 -14.80 -7.11 -29.77
C VAL A 49 -15.17 -5.68 -29.38
N ALA A 50 -14.81 -4.73 -30.23
CA ALA A 50 -15.20 -3.33 -30.04
C ALA A 50 -16.73 -3.18 -30.00
N GLY A 51 -17.21 -2.31 -29.11
CA GLY A 51 -18.62 -2.06 -28.84
C GLY A 51 -19.25 -2.96 -27.79
N GLN A 52 -18.59 -4.06 -27.38
CA GLN A 52 -19.10 -4.88 -26.27
C GLN A 52 -18.89 -4.16 -24.93
N SER A 53 -19.67 -4.57 -23.92
CA SER A 53 -19.48 -4.15 -22.53
C SER A 53 -18.80 -5.24 -21.71
N VAL A 54 -17.89 -4.85 -20.82
CA VAL A 54 -17.23 -5.74 -19.85
C VAL A 54 -17.39 -5.15 -18.44
N GLY A 55 -17.62 -6.01 -17.46
CA GLY A 55 -17.74 -5.59 -16.06
C GLY A 55 -16.39 -5.67 -15.35
N ILE A 56 -16.01 -4.60 -14.65
CA ILE A 56 -14.90 -4.60 -13.69
C ILE A 56 -15.44 -4.11 -12.36
N GLY A 57 -15.52 -5.01 -11.37
CA GLY A 57 -16.28 -4.76 -10.15
C GLY A 57 -17.73 -4.44 -10.49
N TRP A 58 -18.23 -3.33 -9.94
CA TRP A 58 -19.58 -2.85 -10.21
C TRP A 58 -19.74 -2.05 -11.51
N ARG A 59 -18.62 -1.64 -12.13
CA ARG A 59 -18.61 -0.73 -13.28
C ARG A 59 -18.68 -1.45 -14.61
N GLY A 60 -19.45 -0.87 -15.54
CA GLY A 60 -19.51 -1.29 -16.93
C GLY A 60 -18.53 -0.48 -17.78
N LEU A 61 -17.59 -1.16 -18.43
CA LEU A 61 -16.65 -0.58 -19.38
C LEU A 61 -17.04 -0.94 -20.81
N ARG A 62 -16.78 -0.03 -21.76
CA ARG A 62 -16.93 -0.31 -23.21
C ARG A 62 -15.59 -0.63 -23.82
N VAL A 63 -15.54 -1.73 -24.56
CA VAL A 63 -14.36 -2.06 -25.35
C VAL A 63 -14.37 -1.23 -26.62
N ILE A 64 -13.25 -0.57 -26.93
CA ILE A 64 -13.09 0.24 -28.13
C ILE A 64 -11.95 -0.31 -29.00
N GLU A 65 -12.00 -0.03 -30.30
CA GLU A 65 -10.87 -0.26 -31.19
C GLU A 65 -10.02 1.00 -31.26
N ARG A 66 -8.70 0.85 -31.13
CA ARG A 66 -7.74 1.95 -31.29
C ARG A 66 -7.13 1.93 -32.69
N GLY A 67 -6.68 3.10 -33.13
CA GLY A 67 -6.03 3.27 -34.43
C GLY A 67 -4.68 2.54 -34.60
N ASP A 68 -4.13 1.98 -33.52
CA ASP A 68 -2.90 1.19 -33.52
C ASP A 68 -3.15 -0.33 -33.63
N GLY A 69 -4.40 -0.75 -33.84
CA GLY A 69 -4.79 -2.15 -33.96
C GLY A 69 -4.95 -2.90 -32.63
N THR A 70 -4.90 -2.18 -31.50
CA THR A 70 -5.21 -2.73 -30.17
C THR A 70 -6.64 -2.40 -29.75
N LEU A 71 -7.14 -3.10 -28.73
CA LEU A 71 -8.37 -2.73 -28.05
C LEU A 71 -8.07 -1.76 -26.88
N GLY A 72 -9.01 -0.88 -26.58
CA GLY A 72 -9.00 -0.02 -25.39
C GLY A 72 -10.25 -0.24 -24.55
N LEU A 73 -10.33 0.46 -23.42
CA LEU A 73 -11.49 0.48 -22.54
C LEU A 73 -11.89 1.92 -22.27
N GLU A 74 -13.17 2.20 -22.42
CA GLU A 74 -13.76 3.45 -21.96
C GLU A 74 -14.65 3.20 -20.74
N GLU A 75 -14.54 4.08 -19.75
CA GLU A 75 -15.41 4.09 -18.59
C GLU A 75 -16.42 5.24 -18.66
N ARG A 76 -17.58 5.04 -18.01
CA ARG A 76 -18.63 6.05 -17.91
C ARG A 76 -18.31 7.01 -16.77
N VAL A 77 -17.93 8.23 -17.11
CA VAL A 77 -17.53 9.27 -16.13
C VAL A 77 -18.67 10.23 -15.76
N ALA A 78 -19.72 10.29 -16.58
CA ALA A 78 -20.96 11.03 -16.31
C ALA A 78 -22.11 10.41 -17.11
N GLU A 79 -23.34 10.91 -16.94
CA GLU A 79 -24.49 10.47 -17.74
C GLU A 79 -24.18 10.66 -19.24
N ASP A 80 -24.20 9.55 -19.97
CA ASP A 80 -23.84 9.44 -21.40
C ASP A 80 -22.42 9.90 -21.80
N VAL A 81 -21.52 10.16 -20.85
CA VAL A 81 -20.13 10.54 -21.14
C VAL A 81 -19.20 9.37 -20.88
N TRP A 82 -18.48 8.96 -21.92
CA TRP A 82 -17.49 7.89 -21.90
C TRP A 82 -16.10 8.46 -22.17
N GLN A 83 -15.09 7.97 -21.44
CA GLN A 83 -13.71 8.40 -21.61
C GLN A 83 -12.77 7.21 -21.65
N ASP A 84 -11.76 7.31 -22.50
CA ASP A 84 -10.73 6.31 -22.73
C ASP A 84 -9.68 6.31 -21.61
N HIS A 85 -10.07 5.75 -20.46
CA HIS A 85 -9.24 5.38 -19.33
C HIS A 85 -10.03 4.45 -18.39
N VAL A 86 -9.36 3.93 -17.36
CA VAL A 86 -9.93 2.94 -16.41
C VAL A 86 -9.80 3.37 -14.95
N ASP A 87 -9.60 4.67 -14.71
CA ASP A 87 -9.24 5.20 -13.39
C ASP A 87 -10.35 5.01 -12.36
N GLN A 88 -11.61 5.34 -12.68
CA GLN A 88 -12.73 5.20 -11.74
C GLN A 88 -13.12 3.74 -11.51
N ALA A 89 -13.14 2.92 -12.55
CA ALA A 89 -13.53 1.51 -12.42
C ALA A 89 -12.55 0.75 -11.51
N LEU A 90 -11.25 0.98 -11.69
CA LEU A 90 -10.23 0.34 -10.85
C LEU A 90 -10.13 0.99 -9.47
N GLY A 91 -10.30 2.31 -9.38
CA GLY A 91 -10.37 3.01 -8.10
C GLY A 91 -11.52 2.53 -7.23
N ASP A 92 -12.73 2.44 -7.78
CA ASP A 92 -13.90 1.97 -7.05
C ASP A 92 -13.75 0.51 -6.63
N LEU A 93 -13.29 -0.37 -7.53
CA LEU A 93 -13.05 -1.78 -7.20
C LEU A 93 -12.02 -1.90 -6.06
N TRP A 94 -10.94 -1.12 -6.10
CA TRP A 94 -9.95 -1.10 -5.05
C TRP A 94 -10.57 -0.72 -3.69
N TRP A 95 -11.29 0.40 -3.62
CA TRP A 95 -11.90 0.86 -2.37
C TRP A 95 -12.97 -0.11 -1.84
N GLN A 96 -13.68 -0.79 -2.74
CA GLN A 96 -14.65 -1.83 -2.40
C GLN A 96 -13.99 -3.04 -1.73
N LEU A 97 -12.87 -3.52 -2.30
CA LEU A 97 -12.11 -4.62 -1.73
C LEU A 97 -11.47 -4.21 -0.40
N GLU A 98 -10.93 -3.00 -0.31
CA GLU A 98 -10.33 -2.47 0.93
C GLU A 98 -11.37 -2.35 2.05
N ALA A 99 -12.57 -1.84 1.76
CA ALA A 99 -13.65 -1.74 2.73
C ALA A 99 -14.08 -3.12 3.25
N ALA A 100 -14.23 -4.11 2.37
CA ALA A 100 -14.58 -5.49 2.74
C ALA A 100 -13.47 -6.13 3.61
N ALA A 101 -12.21 -6.02 3.19
CA ALA A 101 -11.06 -6.55 3.92
C ALA A 101 -10.95 -5.93 5.32
N LYS A 102 -11.13 -4.62 5.43
CA LYS A 102 -11.08 -3.88 6.70
C LYS A 102 -12.14 -4.33 7.69
N LEU A 103 -13.30 -4.75 7.19
CA LEU A 103 -14.42 -5.28 7.97
C LEU A 103 -14.30 -6.77 8.29
N GLY A 104 -13.27 -7.46 7.75
CA GLY A 104 -13.15 -8.92 7.86
C GLY A 104 -14.27 -9.67 7.14
N LEU A 105 -14.85 -9.06 6.10
CA LEU A 105 -15.88 -9.65 5.26
C LEU A 105 -15.25 -10.45 4.10
N PRO A 106 -15.98 -11.36 3.44
CA PRO A 106 -15.45 -12.15 2.34
C PRO A 106 -14.80 -11.28 1.25
N GLU A 107 -13.64 -11.70 0.75
CA GLU A 107 -12.87 -10.98 -0.27
C GLU A 107 -13.52 -11.03 -1.66
N GLU A 108 -14.45 -11.95 -1.90
CA GLU A 108 -15.21 -11.99 -3.15
C GLU A 108 -16.34 -10.94 -3.07
N PRO A 109 -16.22 -9.80 -3.79
CA PRO A 109 -17.20 -8.74 -3.71
C PRO A 109 -18.56 -9.23 -4.25
N ASP A 110 -19.65 -8.76 -3.63
CA ASP A 110 -20.98 -9.10 -4.14
C ASP A 110 -21.19 -8.51 -5.54
N SER A 111 -21.86 -9.25 -6.41
CA SER A 111 -22.04 -8.85 -7.81
C SER A 111 -23.11 -7.76 -7.91
N VAL A 112 -22.65 -6.51 -7.96
CA VAL A 112 -23.47 -5.33 -8.21
C VAL A 112 -23.16 -4.78 -9.59
N ALA A 113 -24.15 -4.17 -10.24
CA ALA A 113 -23.96 -3.44 -11.48
C ALA A 113 -24.46 -2.00 -11.33
N GLU A 114 -23.83 -1.08 -12.04
CA GLU A 114 -24.16 0.34 -12.07
C GLU A 114 -25.65 0.66 -12.38
N ASP A 115 -26.32 -0.21 -13.13
CA ASP A 115 -27.73 -0.07 -13.55
C ASP A 115 -28.71 -0.71 -12.56
N GLN A 116 -28.22 -1.36 -11.50
CA GLN A 116 -29.09 -1.83 -10.42
C GLN A 116 -29.76 -0.65 -9.72
N ILE A 117 -30.98 -0.89 -9.24
CA ILE A 117 -31.81 0.12 -8.58
C ILE A 117 -31.61 0.05 -7.07
N ALA A 118 -31.52 1.22 -6.44
CA ALA A 118 -31.64 1.42 -5.01
C ALA A 118 -32.95 2.14 -4.66
N ALA A 119 -33.53 1.80 -3.51
CA ALA A 119 -34.59 2.57 -2.89
C ALA A 119 -33.96 3.75 -2.13
N VAL A 120 -34.39 4.98 -2.39
CA VAL A 120 -33.78 6.20 -1.85
C VAL A 120 -34.85 7.18 -1.35
N GLN A 121 -34.70 7.68 -0.13
CA GLN A 121 -35.49 8.81 0.37
C GLN A 121 -34.85 10.14 -0.08
N SER A 122 -35.66 11.09 -0.58
CA SER A 122 -35.14 12.35 -1.12
C SER A 122 -34.38 13.21 -0.11
N CYS A 123 -34.72 13.11 1.18
CA CYS A 123 -34.05 13.86 2.24
C CYS A 123 -32.61 13.39 2.52
N VAL A 124 -32.17 12.25 1.96
CA VAL A 124 -30.78 11.77 2.12
C VAL A 124 -29.76 12.79 1.56
N PHE A 125 -30.11 13.51 0.50
CA PHE A 125 -29.19 14.42 -0.19
C PHE A 125 -28.86 15.68 0.61
N ASP A 126 -29.62 15.97 1.66
CA ASP A 126 -29.38 17.07 2.60
C ASP A 126 -29.11 16.61 4.03
N ALA A 127 -29.19 15.29 4.28
CA ALA A 127 -29.06 14.68 5.59
C ALA A 127 -27.68 14.86 6.23
N SER A 128 -27.66 15.02 7.55
CA SER A 128 -26.44 15.01 8.36
C SER A 128 -25.94 13.60 8.67
N THR A 129 -26.87 12.64 8.77
CA THR A 129 -26.58 11.21 8.92
C THR A 129 -27.28 10.42 7.82
N LEU A 130 -26.54 9.53 7.16
CA LEU A 130 -27.04 8.61 6.14
C LEU A 130 -27.08 7.20 6.70
N ILE A 131 -28.13 6.46 6.37
CA ILE A 131 -28.26 5.04 6.67
C ILE A 131 -28.32 4.29 5.34
N LEU A 132 -27.40 3.36 5.14
CA LEU A 132 -27.35 2.50 3.95
C LEU A 132 -27.57 1.06 4.40
N ASN A 133 -28.54 0.39 3.80
CA ASN A 133 -28.82 -1.01 4.08
C ASN A 133 -28.68 -1.80 2.79
N ARG A 134 -27.75 -2.75 2.80
CA ARG A 134 -27.71 -3.82 1.81
C ARG A 134 -28.77 -4.84 2.18
N LEU A 135 -29.82 -4.89 1.38
CA LEU A 135 -30.98 -5.72 1.64
C LEU A 135 -30.66 -7.21 1.39
N GLY A 136 -31.10 -8.06 2.31
CA GLY A 136 -31.03 -9.50 2.17
C GLY A 136 -31.96 -10.03 1.06
N PRO A 137 -31.74 -11.27 0.58
CA PRO A 137 -32.54 -11.87 -0.50
C PRO A 137 -34.04 -12.00 -0.17
N ASP A 138 -34.38 -12.02 1.12
CA ASP A 138 -35.76 -12.13 1.61
C ASP A 138 -36.46 -10.77 1.81
N SER A 139 -35.80 -9.66 1.46
CA SER A 139 -36.37 -8.32 1.62
C SER A 139 -37.53 -8.08 0.64
N PRO A 140 -38.68 -7.53 1.10
CA PRO A 140 -39.79 -7.18 0.22
C PRO A 140 -39.55 -5.88 -0.58
N GLN A 141 -38.44 -5.17 -0.34
CA GLN A 141 -38.08 -3.94 -1.04
C GLN A 141 -37.37 -4.23 -2.35
N HIS A 142 -37.69 -3.46 -3.39
CA HIS A 142 -37.04 -3.58 -4.70
C HIS A 142 -35.67 -2.89 -4.71
N GLY A 143 -34.65 -3.62 -5.19
CA GLY A 143 -33.27 -3.15 -5.22
C GLY A 143 -32.42 -3.78 -4.12
N GLY A 144 -31.13 -4.01 -4.40
CA GLY A 144 -30.21 -4.58 -3.41
C GLY A 144 -29.85 -3.61 -2.28
N TRP A 145 -30.19 -2.32 -2.43
CA TRP A 145 -29.82 -1.24 -1.52
C TRP A 145 -31.01 -0.36 -1.16
N ALA A 146 -31.12 -0.02 0.12
CA ALA A 146 -32.00 1.02 0.64
C ALA A 146 -31.17 2.11 1.33
N ILE A 147 -31.42 3.38 0.96
CA ILE A 147 -30.70 4.53 1.48
C ILE A 147 -31.70 5.54 2.06
N SER A 148 -31.55 5.84 3.35
CA SER A 148 -32.42 6.75 4.10
C SER A 148 -31.63 7.79 4.88
N CYS A 149 -32.33 8.83 5.30
CA CYS A 149 -31.82 9.83 6.25
C CYS A 149 -31.95 9.29 7.68
N GLY A 150 -30.95 9.53 8.53
CA GLY A 150 -30.96 9.21 9.96
C GLY A 150 -31.32 10.40 10.88
N ASP A 151 -31.64 11.56 10.32
CA ASP A 151 -31.99 12.76 11.09
C ASP A 151 -33.46 12.70 11.56
N GLU A 152 -33.77 13.28 12.73
CA GLU A 152 -35.13 13.33 13.26
C GLU A 152 -35.99 14.37 12.51
N HIS A 153 -36.76 13.94 11.52
CA HIS A 153 -37.76 14.74 10.82
C HIS A 153 -38.82 13.89 10.12
N ASP A 154 -39.84 14.52 9.52
CA ASP A 154 -40.81 13.82 8.66
C ASP A 154 -40.13 13.40 7.35
N HIS A 155 -39.97 12.10 7.15
CA HIS A 155 -39.33 11.56 5.97
C HIS A 155 -40.27 11.55 4.75
N SER A 156 -39.70 11.84 3.58
CA SER A 156 -40.37 11.73 2.29
C SER A 156 -40.62 10.28 1.89
N ASP A 157 -41.53 10.08 0.94
CA ASP A 157 -41.75 8.80 0.28
C ASP A 157 -40.47 8.28 -0.40
N TRP A 158 -40.39 6.95 -0.52
CA TRP A 158 -39.30 6.26 -1.21
C TRP A 158 -39.39 6.45 -2.73
N SER A 159 -38.24 6.68 -3.34
CA SER A 159 -38.06 6.72 -4.79
C SER A 159 -37.04 5.66 -5.24
N PHE A 160 -36.99 5.38 -6.53
CA PHE A 160 -36.06 4.40 -7.10
C PHE A 160 -35.04 5.08 -7.99
N MET A 161 -33.75 4.79 -7.78
CA MET A 161 -32.63 5.42 -8.47
C MET A 161 -31.57 4.39 -8.84
N GLU A 162 -30.99 4.49 -10.03
CA GLU A 162 -29.82 3.68 -10.43
C GLU A 162 -28.62 3.95 -9.51
N LEU A 163 -27.86 2.91 -9.17
CA LEU A 163 -26.67 3.02 -8.34
C LEU A 163 -25.62 3.98 -8.94
N PHE A 164 -25.50 4.04 -10.27
CA PHE A 164 -24.65 5.03 -10.92
C PHE A 164 -25.06 6.47 -10.58
N ARG A 165 -26.36 6.79 -10.64
CA ARG A 165 -26.85 8.13 -10.29
C ARG A 165 -26.67 8.43 -8.81
N LEU A 166 -26.86 7.43 -7.95
CA LEU A 166 -26.58 7.54 -6.52
C LEU A 166 -25.11 7.82 -6.26
N ALA A 167 -24.20 7.09 -6.92
CA ALA A 167 -22.76 7.28 -6.81
C ALA A 167 -22.30 8.65 -7.31
N VAL A 168 -22.90 9.18 -8.38
CA VAL A 168 -22.61 10.55 -8.83
C VAL A 168 -23.04 11.58 -7.78
N ALA A 169 -24.20 11.38 -7.14
CA ALA A 169 -24.72 12.30 -6.12
C ALA A 169 -23.98 12.18 -4.77
N LEU A 170 -23.54 10.97 -4.42
CA LEU A 170 -22.86 10.64 -3.17
C LEU A 170 -21.62 9.75 -3.46
N PRO A 171 -20.53 10.32 -4.00
CA PRO A 171 -19.37 9.53 -4.47
C PRO A 171 -18.75 8.65 -3.40
N PHE A 172 -18.74 9.09 -2.15
CA PHE A 172 -18.19 8.33 -1.03
C PHE A 172 -18.97 7.04 -0.71
N VAL A 173 -20.13 6.80 -1.32
CA VAL A 173 -20.91 5.56 -1.14
C VAL A 173 -20.34 4.41 -1.98
N THR A 174 -19.61 4.69 -3.07
CA THR A 174 -19.16 3.65 -4.03
C THR A 174 -18.33 2.56 -3.37
N GLN A 175 -17.48 2.92 -2.41
CA GLN A 175 -16.63 2.01 -1.63
C GLN A 175 -17.42 0.94 -0.84
N PHE A 176 -18.72 1.13 -0.61
CA PHE A 176 -19.55 0.18 0.13
C PHE A 176 -20.45 -0.66 -0.76
N LEU A 177 -20.58 -0.33 -2.05
CA LEU A 177 -21.56 -0.97 -2.94
C LEU A 177 -21.30 -2.47 -3.16
N ALA A 178 -20.09 -2.95 -2.92
CA ALA A 178 -19.73 -4.37 -3.03
C ALA A 178 -19.91 -5.17 -1.73
N LEU A 179 -20.33 -4.54 -0.64
CA LEU A 179 -20.53 -5.23 0.64
C LEU A 179 -21.67 -6.25 0.55
N PRO A 180 -21.57 -7.37 1.29
CA PRO A 180 -22.50 -8.47 1.21
C PRO A 180 -23.92 -8.09 1.69
N PRO A 181 -24.96 -8.83 1.26
CA PRO A 181 -26.32 -8.69 1.77
C PRO A 181 -26.38 -8.75 3.29
N GLU A 182 -27.33 -8.02 3.89
CA GLU A 182 -27.50 -7.89 5.35
C GLU A 182 -26.39 -7.05 6.02
N THR A 183 -25.74 -6.17 5.25
CA THR A 183 -24.85 -5.13 5.76
C THR A 183 -25.62 -3.82 5.97
N GLY A 184 -25.55 -3.26 7.17
CA GLY A 184 -26.07 -1.94 7.50
C GLY A 184 -24.93 -0.98 7.80
N LEU A 185 -25.03 0.25 7.30
CA LEU A 185 -24.06 1.32 7.54
C LEU A 185 -24.76 2.57 8.05
N ILE A 186 -24.13 3.24 9.01
CA ILE A 186 -24.49 4.60 9.44
C ILE A 186 -23.29 5.50 9.15
N ILE A 187 -23.51 6.54 8.35
CA ILE A 187 -22.45 7.46 7.91
C ILE A 187 -22.79 8.87 8.38
N GLU A 188 -21.92 9.46 9.19
CA GLU A 188 -22.02 10.87 9.58
C GLU A 188 -21.44 11.75 8.48
N ARG A 189 -22.30 12.44 7.72
CA ARG A 189 -21.89 13.25 6.56
C ARG A 189 -20.95 14.39 6.93
N ARG A 190 -21.07 14.91 8.15
CA ARG A 190 -20.19 15.99 8.66
C ARG A 190 -18.75 15.52 8.92
N ARG A 191 -18.52 14.20 8.94
CA ARG A 191 -17.21 13.57 9.07
C ARG A 191 -16.69 13.01 7.75
N VAL A 192 -17.34 13.36 6.63
CA VAL A 192 -16.80 13.11 5.28
C VAL A 192 -15.70 14.12 5.02
N ASP A 193 -14.49 13.64 4.78
CA ASP A 193 -13.35 14.49 4.46
C ASP A 193 -13.39 14.97 2.99
N PRO A 194 -12.68 16.07 2.65
CA PRO A 194 -12.67 16.60 1.29
C PRO A 194 -12.08 15.66 0.24
N ALA A 195 -11.32 14.65 0.64
CA ALA A 195 -10.77 13.64 -0.26
C ALA A 195 -11.78 12.50 -0.54
N GLY A 196 -12.91 12.48 0.17
CA GLY A 196 -13.97 11.49 0.01
C GLY A 196 -13.92 10.35 1.02
N GLY A 197 -12.99 10.39 1.98
CA GLY A 197 -12.99 9.44 3.09
C GLY A 197 -14.10 9.75 4.10
N VAL A 198 -14.59 8.72 4.79
CA VAL A 198 -15.77 8.81 5.66
C VAL A 198 -15.55 8.04 6.94
N VAL A 199 -16.25 8.40 8.01
CA VAL A 199 -16.38 7.53 9.18
C VAL A 199 -17.76 6.89 9.15
N ALA A 200 -17.80 5.57 9.26
CA ALA A 200 -19.02 4.80 9.26
C ALA A 200 -19.05 3.78 10.40
N ASP A 201 -20.24 3.61 10.99
CA ASP A 201 -20.56 2.43 11.77
C ASP A 201 -21.08 1.36 10.82
N VAL A 202 -20.59 0.14 10.95
CA VAL A 202 -20.95 -0.96 10.04
C VAL A 202 -21.35 -2.19 10.85
N ALA A 203 -22.55 -2.68 10.57
CA ALA A 203 -23.06 -3.94 11.08
C ALA A 203 -23.28 -4.94 9.95
N TYR A 204 -23.01 -6.21 10.21
CA TYR A 204 -23.29 -7.31 9.29
C TYR A 204 -24.01 -8.41 10.05
N LYS A 205 -25.19 -8.84 9.56
CA LYS A 205 -26.03 -9.85 10.21
C LYS A 205 -26.27 -9.55 11.69
N ASP A 206 -26.72 -8.33 11.96
CA ASP A 206 -26.99 -7.78 13.30
C ASP A 206 -25.78 -7.74 14.25
N THR A 207 -24.56 -7.96 13.73
CA THR A 207 -23.32 -7.87 14.51
C THR A 207 -22.57 -6.61 14.11
N MET A 208 -22.31 -5.72 15.09
CA MET A 208 -21.49 -4.54 14.87
C MET A 208 -20.03 -4.96 14.61
N LEU A 209 -19.46 -4.52 13.49
CA LEU A 209 -18.08 -4.82 13.08
C LEU A 209 -17.12 -3.68 13.44
N THR A 210 -17.64 -2.46 13.60
CA THR A 210 -16.86 -1.26 13.92
C THR A 210 -16.89 -0.96 15.43
N PRO A 211 -15.90 -0.23 15.96
CA PRO A 211 -15.92 0.24 17.35
C PRO A 211 -16.98 1.35 17.55
N ASP A 212 -17.26 1.71 18.80
CA ASP A 212 -18.33 2.64 19.22
C ASP A 212 -18.24 4.08 18.66
N ASP A 213 -17.13 4.46 18.00
CA ASP A 213 -16.91 5.77 17.36
C ASP A 213 -16.86 5.69 15.81
N GLY A 214 -17.22 4.54 15.26
CA GLY A 214 -17.12 4.20 13.85
C GLY A 214 -15.70 3.90 13.40
N MET A 215 -15.58 3.56 12.12
CA MET A 215 -14.30 3.29 11.47
C MET A 215 -14.16 4.18 10.24
N HIS A 216 -12.95 4.68 9.98
CA HIS A 216 -12.68 5.46 8.77
C HIS A 216 -12.58 4.56 7.54
N PHE A 217 -13.13 4.96 6.40
CA PHE A 217 -13.07 4.27 5.11
C PHE A 217 -12.70 5.27 4.00
N GLY A 218 -12.08 4.77 2.94
CA GLY A 218 -11.71 5.57 1.78
C GLY A 218 -10.37 6.29 1.98
N PRO A 219 -10.03 7.25 1.10
CA PRO A 219 -8.75 7.94 1.17
C PRO A 219 -8.62 8.60 2.54
N GLN A 220 -7.47 8.40 3.19
CA GLN A 220 -7.24 9.10 4.45
C GLN A 220 -7.32 10.61 4.21
N PRO A 221 -7.93 11.37 5.14
CA PRO A 221 -7.88 12.82 5.06
C PRO A 221 -6.41 13.17 4.91
N ALA A 222 -6.11 13.96 3.87
CA ALA A 222 -4.75 14.39 3.62
C ALA A 222 -4.19 14.86 4.97
N SER A 223 -3.14 14.18 5.44
CA SER A 223 -2.25 14.80 6.40
C SER A 223 -1.99 16.20 5.85
N ALA A 224 -1.92 17.24 6.68
CA ALA A 224 -1.71 18.62 6.22
C ALA A 224 -0.45 18.79 5.33
N ALA A 225 0.36 17.76 5.14
CA ALA A 225 1.26 17.62 4.01
C ALA A 225 0.48 17.24 2.73
N ALA A 226 0.28 18.23 1.85
CA ALA A 226 -0.05 18.01 0.44
C ALA A 226 0.77 16.85 -0.15
N PRO A 227 0.25 16.07 -1.12
CA PRO A 227 1.10 15.15 -1.88
C PRO A 227 2.30 15.95 -2.37
N LYS A 228 3.50 15.58 -1.90
CA LYS A 228 4.73 16.23 -2.31
C LYS A 228 4.80 16.09 -3.82
N ALA A 229 4.85 17.20 -4.54
CA ALA A 229 5.13 17.15 -5.96
C ALA A 229 6.51 16.49 -6.09
N HIS A 230 6.54 15.24 -6.55
CA HIS A 230 7.79 14.53 -6.78
C HIS A 230 8.56 15.29 -7.86
N PHE A 231 9.77 15.73 -7.52
CA PHE A 231 10.64 16.34 -8.51
C PHE A 231 11.08 15.25 -9.49
N ALA A 232 11.10 15.57 -10.78
CA ALA A 232 11.54 14.61 -11.79
C ALA A 232 12.98 14.15 -11.48
N ILE A 233 13.21 12.84 -11.47
CA ILE A 233 14.56 12.27 -11.31
C ILE A 233 15.21 12.14 -12.67
N GLY A 234 16.42 12.68 -12.78
CA GLY A 234 17.21 12.59 -14.00
C GLY A 234 17.90 11.24 -14.08
N ARG A 235 17.74 10.53 -15.21
CA ARG A 235 18.61 9.41 -15.57
C ARG A 235 19.57 9.88 -16.65
N PHE A 236 20.87 9.66 -16.46
CA PHE A 236 21.90 10.15 -17.39
C PHE A 236 22.98 9.10 -17.71
N GLY A 237 22.82 7.88 -17.19
CA GLY A 237 23.62 6.72 -17.52
C GLY A 237 22.90 5.43 -17.13
N GLU A 238 23.50 4.28 -17.44
CA GLU A 238 23.04 3.00 -16.91
C GLU A 238 23.28 2.98 -15.39
N GLY A 239 22.23 2.72 -14.60
CA GLY A 239 22.33 2.73 -13.15
C GLY A 239 22.51 4.09 -12.48
N LEU A 240 22.62 5.19 -13.24
CA LEU A 240 22.92 6.52 -12.70
C LEU A 240 21.68 7.42 -12.70
N TYR A 241 21.26 7.78 -11.50
CA TYR A 241 20.10 8.61 -11.19
C TYR A 241 20.56 9.86 -10.45
N ARG A 242 19.94 11.01 -10.71
CA ARG A 242 20.28 12.26 -10.03
C ARG A 242 19.07 13.09 -9.66
N THR A 243 19.25 13.94 -8.67
CA THR A 243 18.38 15.09 -8.45
C THR A 243 18.37 16.01 -9.68
N MET A 244 17.31 16.80 -9.83
CA MET A 244 17.17 17.79 -10.92
C MET A 244 16.92 19.22 -10.40
N THR A 245 16.92 19.41 -9.08
CA THR A 245 16.67 20.69 -8.42
C THR A 245 17.95 21.43 -8.06
N GLY A 246 19.12 20.78 -8.11
CA GLY A 246 20.38 21.34 -7.64
C GLY A 246 20.68 22.70 -8.27
N ASP A 247 20.75 22.76 -9.60
CA ASP A 247 21.07 23.97 -10.36
C ASP A 247 20.14 25.14 -10.03
N GLN A 248 18.82 24.89 -9.94
CA GLN A 248 17.82 25.91 -9.64
C GLN A 248 18.04 26.53 -8.26
N HIS A 249 18.58 25.74 -7.33
CA HIS A 249 18.86 26.15 -5.98
C HIS A 249 20.33 26.44 -5.74
N GLY A 250 21.20 26.47 -6.75
CA GLY A 250 22.64 26.73 -6.59
C GLY A 250 23.37 25.67 -5.76
N HIS A 251 23.03 24.41 -5.95
CA HIS A 251 23.60 23.24 -5.25
C HIS A 251 23.97 22.16 -6.29
N PRO A 252 25.10 21.44 -6.16
CA PRO A 252 25.41 20.36 -7.09
C PRO A 252 24.38 19.23 -7.00
N ASP A 253 23.93 18.70 -8.14
CA ASP A 253 23.03 17.56 -8.12
C ASP A 253 23.65 16.36 -7.38
N ILE A 254 22.80 15.59 -6.69
CA ILE A 254 23.21 14.40 -5.95
C ILE A 254 22.85 13.17 -6.79
N VAL A 255 23.82 12.28 -6.96
CA VAL A 255 23.76 11.07 -7.76
C VAL A 255 23.61 9.85 -6.86
N ALA A 256 22.60 9.03 -7.17
CA ALA A 256 22.47 7.68 -6.66
C ALA A 256 22.83 6.68 -7.76
N CYS A 257 23.69 5.72 -7.42
CA CYS A 257 24.14 4.66 -8.33
C CYS A 257 23.47 3.33 -7.97
N ILE A 258 22.96 2.64 -8.98
CA ILE A 258 22.39 1.29 -8.92
C ILE A 258 23.06 0.45 -10.02
N THR A 259 24.03 -0.35 -9.62
CA THR A 259 24.76 -1.32 -10.44
C THR A 259 23.98 -2.63 -10.61
N THR A 260 23.19 -3.00 -9.61
CA THR A 260 22.37 -4.22 -9.59
C THR A 260 20.99 -3.90 -9.04
N PRO A 261 19.90 -4.45 -9.60
CA PRO A 261 18.56 -4.22 -9.07
C PRO A 261 18.50 -4.52 -7.56
N PRO A 262 18.09 -3.57 -6.69
CA PRO A 262 18.08 -3.75 -5.24
C PRO A 262 17.21 -4.93 -4.79
N ILE A 263 16.13 -5.17 -5.53
CA ILE A 263 15.26 -6.35 -5.39
C ILE A 263 15.13 -7.02 -6.76
N PRO A 264 15.32 -8.36 -6.86
CA PRO A 264 15.13 -9.08 -8.11
C PRO A 264 13.72 -8.88 -8.70
N GLY A 265 13.64 -8.54 -9.98
CA GLY A 265 12.37 -8.36 -10.70
C GLY A 265 11.70 -7.01 -10.50
N MET A 266 12.24 -6.12 -9.65
CA MET A 266 11.77 -4.74 -9.52
C MET A 266 12.60 -3.77 -10.35
N GLN A 267 11.95 -2.71 -10.83
CA GLN A 267 12.60 -1.61 -11.52
C GLN A 267 13.32 -0.68 -10.53
N ASP A 268 14.27 0.11 -11.04
CA ASP A 268 15.09 1.05 -10.27
C ASP A 268 14.29 2.25 -9.69
N SER A 269 12.96 2.26 -9.78
CA SER A 269 12.09 3.33 -9.27
C SER A 269 12.25 3.56 -7.77
N LEU A 270 12.72 2.56 -7.00
CA LEU A 270 13.02 2.69 -5.57
C LEU A 270 14.01 3.83 -5.26
N VAL A 271 14.86 4.22 -6.23
CA VAL A 271 15.79 5.35 -6.07
C VAL A 271 15.07 6.66 -5.72
N GLN A 272 13.79 6.78 -6.08
CA GLN A 272 12.93 7.90 -5.72
C GLN A 272 12.84 8.11 -4.21
N TRP A 273 12.84 7.04 -3.41
CA TRP A 273 12.77 7.13 -1.96
C TRP A 273 13.94 7.87 -1.32
N ILE A 274 15.08 7.94 -2.01
CA ILE A 274 16.27 8.68 -1.53
C ILE A 274 16.32 10.05 -2.19
N LEU A 275 16.21 10.10 -3.51
CA LEU A 275 16.45 11.34 -4.24
C LEU A 275 15.33 12.35 -4.06
N ASP A 276 14.07 11.95 -3.85
CA ASP A 276 12.98 12.90 -3.59
C ASP A 276 13.15 13.61 -2.25
N ASP A 277 13.49 12.88 -1.18
CA ASP A 277 13.75 13.48 0.13
C ASP A 277 14.96 14.44 0.09
N LEU A 278 15.97 14.13 -0.72
CA LEU A 278 17.11 15.01 -0.95
C LEU A 278 16.73 16.25 -1.78
N GLN A 279 15.92 16.10 -2.83
CA GLN A 279 15.44 17.21 -3.63
C GLN A 279 14.58 18.16 -2.80
N ASP A 280 13.69 17.64 -1.96
CA ASP A 280 12.90 18.41 -1.00
C ASP A 280 13.80 19.18 -0.03
N SER A 281 14.84 18.52 0.48
CA SER A 281 15.80 19.14 1.39
C SER A 281 16.55 20.29 0.69
N ILE A 282 17.01 20.08 -0.55
CA ILE A 282 17.67 21.11 -1.35
C ILE A 282 16.72 22.28 -1.62
N ALA A 283 15.48 21.99 -1.99
CA ALA A 283 14.45 23.00 -2.26
C ALA A 283 14.09 23.81 -1.00
N ALA A 284 14.10 23.17 0.17
CA ALA A 284 13.95 23.82 1.47
C ALA A 284 15.18 24.62 1.92
N GLY A 285 16.29 24.55 1.17
CA GLY A 285 17.50 25.34 1.40
C GLY A 285 18.65 24.58 2.07
N THR A 286 18.52 23.28 2.29
CA THR A 286 19.62 22.44 2.78
C THR A 286 20.76 22.42 1.76
N ARG A 287 22.00 22.49 2.26
CA ARG A 287 23.21 22.36 1.44
C ARG A 287 23.94 21.10 1.86
N PHE A 288 24.04 20.19 0.91
CA PHE A 288 24.81 18.98 1.08
C PHE A 288 26.26 19.23 0.65
N GLU A 289 27.22 18.85 1.49
CA GLU A 289 28.66 18.91 1.24
C GLU A 289 29.30 17.51 1.24
N ALA A 290 30.39 17.36 0.48
CA ALA A 290 31.16 16.12 0.50
C ALA A 290 31.76 15.86 1.89
N GLY A 291 31.74 14.60 2.32
CA GLY A 291 32.23 14.16 3.63
C GLY A 291 31.16 14.12 4.71
N GLN A 292 29.99 14.73 4.52
CA GLN A 292 28.88 14.60 5.46
C GLN A 292 28.23 13.22 5.36
N THR A 293 27.44 12.87 6.37
CA THR A 293 26.56 11.71 6.37
C THR A 293 25.10 12.11 6.40
N ILE A 294 24.26 11.27 5.80
CA ILE A 294 22.79 11.40 5.81
C ILE A 294 22.20 10.07 6.24
N ARG A 295 21.01 10.09 6.84
CA ARG A 295 20.32 8.86 7.25
C ARG A 295 19.15 8.58 6.30
N VAL A 296 19.08 7.35 5.80
CA VAL A 296 17.95 6.85 5.01
C VAL A 296 17.45 5.57 5.67
N GLY A 297 16.24 5.62 6.21
CA GLY A 297 15.74 4.54 7.07
C GLY A 297 16.67 4.35 8.28
N TRP A 298 17.21 3.15 8.43
CA TRP A 298 18.16 2.82 9.50
C TRP A 298 19.64 3.01 9.10
N ARG A 299 19.93 3.05 7.80
CA ARG A 299 21.31 3.12 7.29
C ARG A 299 21.82 4.54 7.16
N THR A 300 23.14 4.67 7.27
CA THR A 300 23.87 5.90 6.96
C THR A 300 24.44 5.84 5.55
N LEU A 301 24.21 6.89 4.78
CA LEU A 301 24.90 7.15 3.51
C LEU A 301 25.92 8.28 3.72
N ARG A 302 27.03 8.20 3.00
CA ARG A 302 28.04 9.25 2.95
C ARG A 302 27.93 10.00 1.63
N VAL A 303 27.94 11.33 1.71
CA VAL A 303 27.98 12.17 0.50
C VAL A 303 29.43 12.36 0.10
N VAL A 304 29.74 12.17 -1.19
CA VAL A 304 31.10 12.29 -1.73
C VAL A 304 31.15 13.23 -2.92
N GLU A 305 32.30 13.85 -3.16
CA GLU A 305 32.52 14.64 -4.36
C GLU A 305 32.82 13.70 -5.54
N ARG A 306 32.18 13.95 -6.68
CA ARG A 306 32.44 13.22 -7.93
C ARG A 306 33.27 14.08 -8.90
N ALA A 307 34.02 13.40 -9.77
CA ALA A 307 34.86 14.07 -10.76
C ALA A 307 34.07 14.86 -11.82
N ASP A 308 32.77 14.59 -11.97
CA ASP A 308 31.85 15.30 -12.86
C ASP A 308 31.28 16.60 -12.24
N GLY A 309 31.70 16.94 -11.01
CA GLY A 309 31.25 18.13 -10.29
C GLY A 309 29.92 17.94 -9.56
N MET A 310 29.34 16.74 -9.59
CA MET A 310 28.16 16.36 -8.80
C MET A 310 28.57 15.79 -7.44
N LEU A 311 27.59 15.56 -6.57
CA LEU A 311 27.77 14.79 -5.35
C LEU A 311 27.31 13.35 -5.58
N GLY A 312 28.02 12.37 -5.03
CA GLY A 312 27.66 10.96 -5.03
C GLY A 312 27.16 10.50 -3.67
N LEU A 313 26.43 9.40 -3.64
CA LEU A 313 26.04 8.71 -2.41
C LEU A 313 26.81 7.39 -2.31
N GLN A 314 27.48 7.21 -1.17
CA GLN A 314 28.08 5.93 -0.81
C GLN A 314 27.33 5.30 0.34
N GLU A 315 27.11 4.00 0.26
CA GLU A 315 26.65 3.21 1.39
C GLU A 315 27.77 2.39 2.00
N ARG A 316 27.62 2.08 3.29
CA ARG A 316 28.54 1.22 4.00
C ARG A 316 28.28 -0.22 3.61
N VAL A 317 29.33 -0.91 3.14
CA VAL A 317 29.27 -2.33 2.73
C VAL A 317 30.01 -3.25 3.71
N ASP A 318 30.90 -2.68 4.53
CA ASP A 318 31.64 -3.38 5.60
C ASP A 318 32.02 -2.36 6.69
N VAL A 319 32.57 -2.80 7.82
CA VAL A 319 32.95 -1.98 8.98
C VAL A 319 33.78 -0.75 8.55
N ASP A 320 34.73 -0.91 7.64
CA ASP A 320 35.59 0.20 7.19
C ASP A 320 35.47 0.48 5.68
N SER A 321 34.44 -0.07 5.01
CA SER A 321 34.29 0.05 3.55
C SER A 321 33.01 0.78 3.15
N TRP A 322 33.16 1.72 2.21
CA TRP A 322 32.10 2.52 1.62
C TRP A 322 32.21 2.43 0.10
N GLU A 323 31.08 2.17 -0.56
CA GLU A 323 31.02 2.03 -2.01
C GLU A 323 29.96 2.94 -2.59
N GLU A 324 30.19 3.46 -3.80
CA GLU A 324 29.29 4.39 -4.47
C GLU A 324 28.13 3.65 -5.16
N HIS A 325 27.18 3.24 -4.34
CA HIS A 325 25.85 2.74 -4.72
C HIS A 325 24.91 2.83 -3.51
N VAL A 326 23.63 2.53 -3.70
CA VAL A 326 22.58 2.64 -2.65
C VAL A 326 21.70 1.40 -2.53
N GLU A 327 22.17 0.25 -3.03
CA GLU A 327 21.31 -0.92 -3.24
C GLU A 327 20.94 -1.62 -1.95
N LEU A 328 21.89 -1.77 -1.01
CA LEU A 328 21.64 -2.36 0.30
C LEU A 328 20.67 -1.49 1.09
N THR A 329 20.82 -0.17 1.01
CA THR A 329 19.94 0.81 1.64
C THR A 329 18.52 0.73 1.10
N LEU A 330 18.37 0.73 -0.23
CA LEU A 330 17.06 0.58 -0.85
C LEU A 330 16.42 -0.77 -0.55
N ARG A 331 17.20 -1.85 -0.58
CA ARG A 331 16.75 -3.20 -0.29
C ARG A 331 16.23 -3.34 1.13
N ASP A 332 17.02 -2.91 2.12
CA ASP A 332 16.65 -3.04 3.52
C ASP A 332 15.43 -2.15 3.84
N LEU A 333 15.40 -0.93 3.29
CA LEU A 333 14.25 -0.04 3.43
C LEU A 333 13.00 -0.65 2.80
N TRP A 334 13.13 -1.31 1.65
CA TRP A 334 12.02 -2.01 0.99
C TRP A 334 11.47 -3.12 1.88
N TYR A 335 12.31 -4.05 2.35
CA TYR A 335 11.84 -5.13 3.24
C TYR A 335 11.20 -4.61 4.52
N GLN A 336 11.76 -3.55 5.12
CA GLN A 336 11.18 -2.92 6.31
C GLN A 336 9.81 -2.30 6.04
N LYS A 337 9.64 -1.64 4.90
CA LYS A 337 8.35 -1.10 4.45
C LYS A 337 7.35 -2.22 4.14
N GLU A 338 7.77 -3.30 3.50
CA GLU A 338 6.90 -4.44 3.17
C GLU A 338 6.43 -5.19 4.42
N VAL A 339 7.30 -5.41 5.40
CA VAL A 339 6.92 -5.98 6.69
C VAL A 339 5.87 -5.08 7.38
N ALA A 340 6.09 -3.76 7.37
CA ALA A 340 5.14 -2.84 7.97
C ALA A 340 3.82 -2.77 7.18
N ALA A 341 3.87 -2.75 5.86
CA ALA A 341 2.68 -2.76 4.99
C ALA A 341 1.85 -4.02 5.23
N SER A 342 2.50 -5.18 5.28
CA SER A 342 1.85 -6.46 5.59
C SER A 342 1.07 -6.46 6.92
N LEU A 343 1.35 -5.52 7.82
CA LEU A 343 0.74 -5.43 9.15
C LEU A 343 -0.11 -4.16 9.34
N GLY A 344 -0.29 -3.34 8.30
CA GLY A 344 -0.97 -2.04 8.39
C GLY A 344 -0.21 -0.99 9.22
N LEU A 345 1.13 -1.08 9.29
CA LEU A 345 2.00 -0.26 10.15
C LEU A 345 2.88 0.74 9.40
N THR A 346 2.69 0.97 8.10
CA THR A 346 3.58 1.82 7.27
C THR A 346 3.76 3.24 7.83
N LYS A 347 2.73 3.81 8.46
CA LYS A 347 2.79 5.15 9.09
C LYS A 347 3.39 5.17 10.49
N ARG A 348 3.73 4.01 11.04
CA ARG A 348 4.25 3.81 12.41
C ARG A 348 5.69 3.29 12.41
N LEU A 349 6.34 3.25 11.24
CA LEU A 349 7.75 2.88 11.12
C LEU A 349 8.61 3.80 12.00
N SER A 350 9.53 3.18 12.73
CA SER A 350 10.46 3.84 13.65
C SER A 350 11.85 3.27 13.44
N PHE A 351 12.65 3.89 12.59
CA PHE A 351 13.99 3.39 12.26
C PHE A 351 14.99 3.69 13.38
N PRO A 352 15.67 2.68 13.94
CA PRO A 352 16.83 2.92 14.77
C PRO A 352 18.01 3.40 13.92
N ALA A 353 18.96 4.11 14.50
CA ALA A 353 20.23 4.40 13.83
C ALA A 353 21.17 3.20 13.89
N GLU A 354 22.07 3.06 12.91
CA GLU A 354 23.01 1.94 12.81
C GLU A 354 23.94 1.80 14.02
N ASP A 355 24.25 2.91 14.70
CA ASP A 355 25.15 3.01 15.85
C ASP A 355 24.44 2.85 17.20
N GLN A 356 23.10 2.88 17.22
CA GLN A 356 22.35 2.54 18.42
C GLN A 356 22.49 1.06 18.73
N TYR A 357 22.46 0.70 20.02
CA TYR A 357 22.63 -0.67 20.45
C TYR A 357 21.31 -1.38 20.78
N ALA A 358 21.23 -2.65 20.41
CA ALA A 358 20.26 -3.62 20.89
C ALA A 358 20.86 -4.42 22.06
N ALA A 359 20.02 -4.84 23.00
CA ALA A 359 20.43 -5.77 24.05
C ALA A 359 20.22 -7.22 23.57
N VAL A 360 21.31 -7.94 23.35
CA VAL A 360 21.29 -9.31 22.81
C VAL A 360 21.73 -10.29 23.90
N ALA A 361 20.90 -11.29 24.19
CA ALA A 361 21.23 -12.29 25.19
C ALA A 361 22.35 -13.23 24.71
N GLU A 362 23.20 -13.67 25.63
CA GLU A 362 24.34 -14.58 25.39
C GLU A 362 23.92 -15.92 24.77
N CYS A 363 22.68 -16.34 25.01
CA CYS A 363 22.12 -17.55 24.39
C CYS A 363 21.79 -17.42 22.90
N VAL A 364 21.86 -16.23 22.31
CA VAL A 364 21.62 -15.98 20.89
C VAL A 364 22.85 -16.37 20.07
N ASN A 365 22.67 -17.26 19.11
CA ASN A 365 23.70 -17.72 18.18
C ASN A 365 23.07 -18.21 16.87
N GLU A 366 23.89 -18.50 15.87
CA GLU A 366 23.47 -18.91 14.52
C GLU A 366 22.64 -20.21 14.49
N THR A 367 22.72 -21.06 15.51
CA THR A 367 22.04 -22.37 15.55
C THR A 367 20.70 -22.34 16.29
N ILE A 368 20.25 -21.15 16.68
CA ILE A 368 19.04 -20.98 17.48
C ILE A 368 17.78 -21.35 16.68
N PRO A 369 16.84 -22.12 17.25
CA PRO A 369 15.65 -22.55 16.53
C PRO A 369 14.62 -21.43 16.37
N ALA A 370 14.59 -20.49 17.32
CA ALA A 370 13.69 -19.35 17.26
C ALA A 370 14.23 -18.18 18.08
N LEU A 371 14.12 -16.99 17.52
CA LEU A 371 14.41 -15.71 18.14
C LEU A 371 13.12 -15.04 18.62
N LEU A 372 13.23 -14.33 19.73
CA LEU A 372 12.26 -13.36 20.20
C LEU A 372 12.93 -12.00 20.20
N LEU A 373 12.37 -11.07 19.46
CA LEU A 373 12.74 -9.66 19.46
C LEU A 373 11.63 -8.91 20.15
N SER A 374 11.94 -8.11 21.17
CA SER A 374 10.97 -7.25 21.84
C SER A 374 11.49 -5.83 21.88
N ARG A 375 10.70 -4.89 21.37
CA ARG A 375 11.02 -3.46 21.38
C ARG A 375 10.28 -2.76 22.51
N ALA A 376 11.03 -2.16 23.42
CA ALA A 376 10.48 -1.36 24.51
C ALA A 376 10.90 0.10 24.38
N GLU A 377 10.14 0.97 25.02
CA GLU A 377 10.57 2.34 25.27
C GLU A 377 11.71 2.30 26.31
N ILE A 378 12.80 3.02 26.02
CA ILE A 378 14.01 3.04 26.84
C ILE A 378 14.48 4.50 26.95
N ASP A 379 14.91 4.89 28.15
CA ASP A 379 15.38 6.25 28.44
C ASP A 379 16.80 6.54 27.90
N ASP A 380 17.58 5.50 27.60
CA ASP A 380 18.92 5.63 27.03
C ASP A 380 18.85 5.92 25.51
N PRO A 381 19.25 7.12 25.04
CA PRO A 381 19.21 7.47 23.63
C PRO A 381 20.19 6.65 22.76
N ALA A 382 21.21 6.03 23.35
CA ALA A 382 22.12 5.14 22.65
C ALA A 382 21.49 3.76 22.40
N SER A 383 20.38 3.42 23.09
CA SER A 383 19.65 2.18 22.84
C SER A 383 18.61 2.34 21.74
N CYS A 384 18.47 1.33 20.89
CA CYS A 384 17.39 1.27 19.90
C CYS A 384 16.07 0.70 20.46
N GLY A 385 16.06 0.29 21.73
CA GLY A 385 14.90 -0.32 22.40
C GLY A 385 14.74 -1.81 22.15
N TRP A 386 15.46 -2.39 21.19
CA TRP A 386 15.37 -3.81 20.86
C TRP A 386 16.09 -4.69 21.89
N ARG A 387 15.40 -5.75 22.30
CA ARG A 387 15.95 -6.87 23.08
C ARG A 387 15.81 -8.14 22.28
N VAL A 388 16.89 -8.92 22.15
CA VAL A 388 16.92 -10.15 21.35
C VAL A 388 17.32 -11.32 22.25
N CYS A 389 16.50 -12.37 22.29
CA CYS A 389 16.79 -13.59 23.02
C CYS A 389 16.25 -14.82 22.31
N CYS A 390 16.57 -16.02 22.82
CA CYS A 390 15.88 -17.22 22.36
C CYS A 390 14.46 -17.29 22.93
N ARG A 391 13.57 -18.04 22.28
CA ARG A 391 12.19 -18.22 22.74
C ARG A 391 12.05 -19.20 23.93
N ARG A 392 13.10 -19.95 24.27
CA ARG A 392 13.02 -21.00 25.31
C ARG A 392 12.89 -20.36 26.70
N GLY A 393 12.06 -20.94 27.56
CA GLY A 393 11.91 -20.48 28.96
C GLY A 393 13.07 -20.94 29.83
N HIS A 394 14.24 -20.30 29.71
CA HIS A 394 15.41 -20.56 30.55
C HIS A 394 16.09 -19.24 30.95
N ASP A 395 17.08 -19.32 31.85
CA ASP A 395 17.95 -18.17 32.12
C ASP A 395 18.81 -17.87 30.89
N HIS A 396 18.59 -16.70 30.30
CA HIS A 396 19.23 -16.26 29.06
C HIS A 396 20.68 -15.77 29.26
N GLY A 397 21.18 -15.78 30.50
CA GLY A 397 22.55 -15.39 30.81
C GLY A 397 22.77 -13.89 30.70
N LYS A 398 23.98 -13.49 30.29
CA LYS A 398 24.34 -12.08 30.16
C LYS A 398 23.66 -11.43 28.95
N TRP A 399 23.43 -10.13 29.04
CA TRP A 399 22.98 -9.31 27.93
C TRP A 399 24.15 -8.47 27.43
N LEU A 400 24.46 -8.60 26.14
CA LEU A 400 25.51 -7.88 25.45
C LEU A 400 24.88 -6.72 24.67
N SER A 401 25.55 -5.56 24.67
CA SER A 401 25.20 -4.47 23.77
C SER A 401 25.84 -4.73 22.42
N GLN A 402 25.02 -4.89 21.38
CA GLN A 402 25.47 -4.97 19.99
C GLN A 402 24.85 -3.83 19.22
N THR A 403 25.63 -3.16 18.35
CA THR A 403 25.06 -2.10 17.50
C THR A 403 24.04 -2.71 16.54
N VAL A 404 23.11 -1.90 16.06
CA VAL A 404 22.15 -2.33 15.03
C VAL A 404 22.89 -2.83 13.80
N TRP A 405 24.01 -2.18 13.42
CA TRP A 405 24.92 -2.69 12.40
C TRP A 405 25.41 -4.11 12.67
N ASP A 406 26.01 -4.37 13.85
CA ASP A 406 26.57 -5.69 14.19
C ASP A 406 25.47 -6.77 14.27
N LEU A 407 24.28 -6.40 14.75
CA LEU A 407 23.13 -7.30 14.79
C LEU A 407 22.65 -7.65 13.38
N SER A 408 22.55 -6.66 12.50
CA SER A 408 22.15 -6.84 11.10
C SER A 408 23.20 -7.61 10.28
N ASP A 409 24.48 -7.46 10.58
CA ASP A 409 25.55 -8.22 9.93
C ASP A 409 25.53 -9.69 10.37
N SER A 410 25.43 -9.94 11.68
CA SER A 410 25.40 -11.31 12.23
C SER A 410 24.08 -12.05 11.97
N MET A 411 22.96 -11.34 11.87
CA MET A 411 21.63 -11.90 11.61
C MET A 411 20.87 -11.06 10.56
N PRO A 412 21.22 -11.13 9.26
CA PRO A 412 20.64 -10.27 8.23
C PRO A 412 19.11 -10.34 8.11
N PHE A 413 18.52 -11.50 8.40
CA PHE A 413 17.07 -11.68 8.37
C PHE A 413 16.32 -10.91 9.47
N VAL A 414 17.00 -10.43 10.51
CA VAL A 414 16.41 -9.59 11.56
C VAL A 414 16.17 -8.16 11.05
N THR A 415 17.01 -7.68 10.13
CA THR A 415 17.01 -6.28 9.66
C THR A 415 15.64 -5.78 9.21
N GLN A 416 14.87 -6.63 8.52
CA GLN A 416 13.53 -6.29 8.02
C GLN A 416 12.49 -5.98 9.12
N PHE A 417 12.76 -6.35 10.38
CA PHE A 417 11.86 -6.11 11.50
C PHE A 417 12.27 -4.91 12.36
N LEU A 418 13.50 -4.42 12.21
CA LEU A 418 14.06 -3.42 13.14
C LEU A 418 13.37 -2.07 13.11
N ALA A 419 12.64 -1.77 12.03
CA ALA A 419 11.87 -0.55 11.88
C ALA A 419 10.45 -0.62 12.50
N LEU A 420 10.02 -1.79 13.00
CA LEU A 420 8.70 -1.93 13.65
C LEU A 420 8.60 -1.09 14.92
N PRO A 421 7.42 -0.52 15.25
CA PRO A 421 7.26 0.45 16.33
C PRO A 421 7.68 -0.09 17.70
N ILE A 422 7.86 0.81 18.65
CA ILE A 422 7.94 0.47 20.08
C ILE A 422 6.69 -0.33 20.48
N THR A 423 6.83 -1.20 21.48
CA THR A 423 5.84 -2.20 21.95
C THR A 423 5.62 -3.39 21.03
N THR A 424 6.36 -3.46 19.92
CA THR A 424 6.36 -4.64 19.03
C THR A 424 7.13 -5.79 19.67
N SER A 425 6.63 -7.01 19.57
CA SER A 425 7.42 -8.22 19.75
C SER A 425 7.30 -9.13 18.53
N VAL A 426 8.42 -9.66 18.06
CA VAL A 426 8.52 -10.52 16.88
C VAL A 426 9.12 -11.84 17.29
N VAL A 427 8.42 -12.93 17.00
CA VAL A 427 8.97 -14.28 17.07
C VAL A 427 9.36 -14.70 15.68
N ILE A 428 10.62 -15.09 15.50
CA ILE A 428 11.17 -15.57 14.23
C ILE A 428 11.66 -17.01 14.44
N GLU A 429 10.98 -17.97 13.84
CA GLU A 429 11.39 -19.38 13.77
C GLU A 429 12.39 -19.53 12.63
N ALA A 430 13.52 -20.18 12.90
CA ALA A 430 14.63 -20.27 11.95
C ALA A 430 14.28 -21.20 10.77
N PRO A 431 14.86 -20.98 9.58
CA PRO A 431 14.53 -21.74 8.36
C PRO A 431 14.63 -23.25 8.53
N HIS A 432 15.64 -23.73 9.25
CA HIS A 432 15.88 -25.15 9.48
C HIS A 432 14.85 -25.81 10.43
N THR A 433 13.96 -25.02 11.04
CA THR A 433 12.91 -25.50 11.96
C THR A 433 11.52 -25.45 11.36
N THR A 434 11.34 -24.76 10.23
CA THR A 434 10.05 -24.67 9.55
C THR A 434 9.94 -25.76 8.49
N SER A 435 8.70 -26.16 8.17
CA SER A 435 8.43 -27.13 7.11
C SER A 435 8.74 -26.58 5.71
N THR A 436 8.80 -25.26 5.57
CA THR A 436 8.98 -24.56 4.29
C THR A 436 10.44 -24.29 3.97
N GLY A 437 11.34 -24.35 4.95
CA GLY A 437 12.71 -23.88 4.79
C GLY A 437 12.84 -22.35 4.74
N HIS A 438 11.76 -21.61 5.03
CA HIS A 438 11.74 -20.15 5.21
C HIS A 438 11.58 -19.80 6.69
N ILE A 439 11.86 -18.56 7.09
CA ILE A 439 11.57 -18.14 8.47
C ILE A 439 10.07 -18.11 8.74
N GLY A 440 9.64 -18.55 9.93
CA GLY A 440 8.26 -18.42 10.39
C GLY A 440 8.12 -17.22 11.33
N VAL A 441 7.19 -16.32 11.09
CA VAL A 441 7.13 -15.03 11.78
C VAL A 441 5.79 -14.79 12.44
N ARG A 442 5.82 -14.40 13.71
CA ARG A 442 4.65 -13.92 14.45
C ARG A 442 4.95 -12.56 15.05
N VAL A 443 4.07 -11.60 14.81
CA VAL A 443 4.24 -10.23 15.31
C VAL A 443 3.14 -9.94 16.31
N LEU A 444 3.53 -9.34 17.43
CA LEU A 444 2.63 -8.80 18.43
C LEU A 444 2.88 -7.30 18.53
N LEU A 445 1.81 -6.52 18.66
CA LEU A 445 1.87 -5.09 18.94
C LEU A 445 0.98 -4.80 20.14
N ASP A 446 1.53 -4.15 21.16
CA ASP A 446 0.83 -3.93 22.43
C ASP A 446 0.28 -5.25 23.04
N GLY A 447 1.04 -6.34 22.84
CA GLY A 447 0.66 -7.69 23.28
C GLY A 447 -0.43 -8.37 22.44
N ARG A 448 -0.97 -7.72 21.40
CA ARG A 448 -1.97 -8.29 20.49
C ARG A 448 -1.28 -8.89 19.27
N HIS A 449 -1.61 -10.12 18.94
CA HIS A 449 -1.11 -10.76 17.72
C HIS A 449 -1.67 -10.06 16.48
N LEU A 450 -0.77 -9.63 15.59
CA LEU A 450 -1.13 -9.08 14.30
C LEU A 450 -1.07 -10.20 13.25
N LEU A 451 -2.13 -10.30 12.46
CA LEU A 451 -2.16 -11.18 11.31
C LEU A 451 -1.67 -10.41 10.09
N PRO A 452 -0.75 -10.97 9.29
CA PRO A 452 -0.37 -10.34 8.05
C PRO A 452 -1.55 -10.31 7.07
N GLU A 453 -1.66 -9.25 6.29
CA GLU A 453 -2.64 -9.15 5.20
C GLU A 453 -2.44 -10.33 4.23
N PRO A 454 -3.51 -11.01 3.78
CA PRO A 454 -3.40 -12.09 2.81
C PRO A 454 -2.66 -11.64 1.53
N GLY A 455 -1.79 -12.50 1.01
CA GLY A 455 -0.99 -12.19 -0.19
C GLY A 455 0.13 -11.15 0.02
N SER A 456 0.25 -10.56 1.20
CA SER A 456 1.35 -9.66 1.54
C SER A 456 2.70 -10.39 1.65
N TYR A 457 3.78 -9.62 1.66
CA TYR A 457 5.14 -10.13 1.86
C TYR A 457 5.26 -11.05 3.09
N LEU A 458 4.76 -10.60 4.25
CA LEU A 458 4.85 -11.39 5.48
C LEU A 458 3.93 -12.61 5.46
N SER A 459 2.78 -12.53 4.77
CA SER A 459 1.92 -13.69 4.54
C SER A 459 2.62 -14.74 3.68
N ALA A 460 3.29 -14.35 2.59
CA ALA A 460 4.03 -15.26 1.71
C ALA A 460 5.23 -15.90 2.42
N LEU A 461 5.93 -15.11 3.25
CA LEU A 461 7.02 -15.58 4.10
C LEU A 461 6.55 -16.67 5.09
N ASN A 462 5.35 -16.52 5.63
CA ASN A 462 4.71 -17.50 6.53
C ASN A 462 4.03 -18.66 5.79
N GLY A 463 3.58 -18.43 4.55
CA GLY A 463 2.70 -19.30 3.78
C GLY A 463 3.30 -19.62 2.41
N SER A 464 4.28 -20.53 2.40
CA SER A 464 4.59 -21.35 1.24
C SER A 464 4.31 -22.80 1.61
N GLY A 465 3.02 -23.16 1.63
CA GLY A 465 2.49 -24.50 1.91
C GLY A 465 1.37 -24.84 0.95
#